data_AF-D6PLN7-F1
#
_entry.id   AF-D6PLN7-F1
#
_cell.length_a   1.000
_cell.length_b   1.000
_cell.length_c   1.000
_cell.angle_alpha   90.00
_cell.angle_beta   90.00
_cell.angle_gamma   90.00
#
_symmetry.space_group_name_H-M   'P 1'
#
loop_
_entity.id
_entity.type
_entity.pdbx_description
1 polymer ?
#
loop_
_entity_poly.entity_id
_entity_poly.type
_entity_poly.pdbx_seq_one_letter_code
_entity_poly.pdbx_strand_id
1 'polypeptide(L)' 'MAILRGEQGAVQFDAAGSSNATIVGTRSWTLNITKDTLDVTDHGDTFRAFVGSLVSGSGTVELVYDPDATGQAALSKTL' A
#
# COMPACT_ATOMS: atom_id res chain seq x y z
N MET A 1 9.62 -18.22 -11.24
CA MET A 1 9.24 -17.69 -9.91
C MET A 1 10.15 -16.51 -9.63
N ALA A 2 9.62 -15.29 -9.55
CA ALA A 2 10.44 -14.08 -9.42
C ALA A 2 10.64 -13.73 -7.94
N ILE A 3 11.88 -13.48 -7.54
CA ILE A 3 12.21 -12.93 -6.22
C ILE A 3 12.08 -11.42 -6.34
N LEU A 4 10.97 -10.88 -5.83
CA LEU A 4 10.79 -9.44 -5.69
C LEU A 4 11.59 -8.99 -4.46
N ARG A 5 12.73 -8.33 -4.70
CA ARG A 5 13.51 -7.68 -3.63
C ARG A 5 12.89 -6.32 -3.33
N GLY A 6 13.10 -5.76 -2.12
CA GLY A 6 12.60 -4.43 -1.75
C GLY A 6 12.99 -3.33 -2.73
N GLU A 7 14.12 -3.51 -3.42
CA GLU A 7 14.71 -2.63 -4.44
C GLU A 7 13.99 -2.70 -5.81
N GLN A 8 13.12 -3.69 -6.03
CA GLN A 8 12.36 -3.87 -7.27
C GLN A 8 10.94 -3.28 -7.20
N GLY A 9 10.52 -2.78 -6.03
CA GLY A 9 9.26 -2.06 -5.87
C GLY A 9 9.46 -0.58 -6.16
N ALA A 10 8.63 -0.01 -7.05
CA ALA A 10 8.54 1.43 -7.22
C ALA A 10 7.31 1.94 -6.48
N VAL A 11 7.49 2.91 -5.58
CA VAL A 11 6.36 3.66 -5.03
C VAL A 11 6.03 4.79 -6.00
N GLN A 12 4.78 4.81 -6.43
CA GLN A 12 4.25 5.80 -7.36
C GLN A 12 3.09 6.52 -6.70
N PHE A 13 3.06 7.84 -6.87
CA PHE A 13 1.96 8.67 -6.39
C PHE A 13 1.20 9.21 -7.59
N ASP A 14 -0.13 9.15 -7.50
CA ASP A 14 -0.99 9.88 -8.43
C ASP A 14 -1.10 11.32 -7.96
N ALA A 15 -0.46 12.23 -8.71
CA ALA A 15 -0.59 13.65 -8.49
C ALA A 15 -1.77 14.17 -9.34
N ALA A 16 -2.97 14.10 -8.76
CA ALA A 16 -4.19 14.72 -9.30
C ALA A 16 -4.85 14.07 -10.53
N GLY A 17 -4.92 12.74 -10.59
CA GLY A 17 -5.84 12.02 -11.48
C GLY A 17 -5.32 11.78 -12.90
N SER A 18 -4.01 11.91 -13.10
CA SER A 18 -3.36 11.55 -14.36
C SER A 18 -1.99 10.93 -14.08
N SER A 19 -1.68 9.87 -14.85
CA SER A 19 -0.47 9.05 -14.86
C SER A 19 0.48 9.17 -13.66
N ASN A 20 0.56 8.07 -12.90
CA ASN A 20 1.55 7.79 -11.86
C ASN A 20 2.91 8.48 -12.10
N ALA A 21 3.22 9.49 -11.29
CA ALA A 21 4.51 10.15 -11.34
C ALA A 21 5.52 9.31 -10.57
N THR A 22 6.60 8.91 -11.23
CA THR A 22 7.72 8.21 -10.59
C THR A 22 8.50 9.19 -9.72
N ILE A 23 8.71 8.80 -8.47
CA ILE A 23 9.73 9.42 -7.61
C ILE A 23 11.11 8.89 -8.03
N VAL A 24 12.14 9.72 -7.87
CA VAL A 24 13.52 9.45 -8.31
C VAL A 24 14.08 8.12 -7.82
N GLY A 25 13.74 7.70 -6.61
CA GLY A 25 14.10 6.38 -6.13
C GLY A 25 13.42 6.01 -4.82
N THR A 26 12.98 4.76 -4.72
CA THR A 26 12.57 4.12 -3.47
C THR A 26 13.75 3.32 -2.93
N ARG A 27 14.17 3.58 -1.69
CA ARG A 27 15.28 2.86 -1.04
C ARG A 27 14.79 1.63 -0.30
N SER A 28 13.72 1.80 0.45
CA SER A 28 13.10 0.74 1.23
C SER A 28 11.61 1.04 1.36
N TRP A 29 10.79 -0.01 1.49
CA TRP A 29 9.38 0.12 1.77
C TRP A 29 8.90 -1.07 2.60
N THR A 30 7.90 -0.82 3.42
CA THR A 30 7.17 -1.85 4.15
C THR A 30 5.68 -1.64 3.93
N LEU A 31 4.94 -2.73 3.78
CA LEU A 31 3.49 -2.72 3.68
C LEU A 31 2.95 -3.84 4.56
N ASN A 32 2.08 -3.48 5.49
CA ASN A 32 1.34 -4.40 6.31
C ASN A 32 -0.15 -4.26 6.00
N ILE A 33 -0.79 -5.37 5.66
CA ILE A 33 -2.23 -5.41 5.37
C ILE A 33 -2.88 -6.36 6.37
N THR A 34 -3.91 -5.88 7.05
CA THR A 34 -4.75 -6.68 7.93
C THR A 34 -6.17 -6.70 7.40
N LYS A 35 -6.86 -7.82 7.62
CA LYS A 35 -8.25 -8.01 7.27
C LYS A 35 -8.99 -8.55 8.47
N ASP A 36 -10.06 -7.88 8.83
CA ASP A 36 -10.95 -8.35 9.88
C ASP A 36 -11.85 -9.44 9.31
N THR A 37 -12.17 -10.42 10.15
CA THR A 37 -13.11 -11.50 9.84
C THR A 37 -14.31 -11.42 10.75
N LEU A 38 -15.50 -11.52 10.17
CA LEU A 38 -16.75 -11.63 10.92
C LEU A 38 -17.14 -13.10 10.99
N ASP A 39 -17.40 -13.58 12.20
CA ASP A 39 -17.99 -14.89 12.44
C ASP A 39 -19.48 -14.82 12.07
N VAL A 40 -19.90 -15.69 11.16
CA VAL A 40 -21.28 -15.81 10.67
C VAL A 40 -21.78 -17.24 10.84
N THR A 41 -21.25 -17.95 11.82
CA THR A 41 -21.68 -19.32 12.13
C THR A 41 -23.13 -19.31 12.57
N ASP A 42 -23.98 -20.07 11.88
CA ASP A 42 -25.39 -20.19 12.18
C ASP A 42 -25.65 -21.34 13.17
N HIS A 43 -26.80 -21.29 13.84
CA HIS A 43 -27.18 -22.36 14.75
C HIS A 43 -27.51 -23.64 13.96
N GLY A 44 -26.76 -24.71 14.23
CA GLY A 44 -26.86 -25.99 13.52
C GLY A 44 -25.65 -26.28 12.64
N ASP A 45 -24.75 -25.30 12.46
CA ASP A 45 -23.50 -25.52 11.76
C ASP A 45 -22.56 -26.43 12.54
N THR A 46 -21.91 -27.35 11.82
CA THR A 46 -20.93 -28.29 12.37
C THR A 46 -19.50 -27.75 12.34
N PHE A 47 -19.27 -26.61 11.67
CA PHE A 47 -17.98 -25.92 11.58
C PHE A 47 -18.19 -24.40 11.60
N ARG A 48 -17.18 -23.64 12.03
CA ARG A 48 -17.26 -22.17 12.02
C ARG A 48 -17.25 -21.60 10.60
N ALA A 49 -18.10 -20.61 10.36
CA ALA A 49 -18.16 -19.86 9.11
C ALA A 49 -17.66 -18.42 9.32
N PHE A 50 -16.84 -17.93 8.39
CA PHE A 50 -16.28 -16.58 8.46
C PHE A 50 -16.44 -15.86 7.12
N VAL A 51 -16.83 -14.58 7.18
CA VAL A 51 -16.82 -13.67 6.02
C VAL A 51 -15.79 -12.56 6.21
N GLY A 52 -15.29 -12.07 5.09
CA GLY A 52 -14.34 -10.96 5.09
C GLY A 52 -15.00 -9.62 5.41
N SER A 53 -14.34 -8.83 6.25
CA SER A 53 -14.76 -7.48 6.62
C SER A 53 -13.75 -6.44 6.15
N LEU A 54 -13.70 -5.31 6.86
CA LEU A 54 -12.79 -4.19 6.67
C LEU A 54 -11.35 -4.69 6.47
N VAL A 55 -10.71 -4.11 5.45
CA VAL A 55 -9.30 -4.30 5.15
C VAL A 55 -8.60 -3.00 5.45
N SER A 56 -7.54 -3.06 6.25
CA SER A 56 -6.71 -1.91 6.57
C SER A 56 -5.28 -2.18 6.13
N GLY A 57 -4.62 -1.14 5.64
CA GLY A 57 -3.22 -1.18 5.25
C GLY A 57 -2.46 -0.04 5.90
N SER A 58 -1.28 -0.33 6.39
CA SER A 58 -0.32 0.68 6.81
C SER A 58 1.05 0.33 6.24
N GLY A 59 1.89 1.34 6.04
CA GLY A 59 3.19 1.14 5.46
C GLY A 59 4.10 2.33 5.67
N THR A 60 5.38 2.09 5.47
CA THR A 60 6.41 3.12 5.46
C THR A 60 7.19 3.02 4.16
N VAL A 61 7.65 4.16 3.66
CA VAL A 61 8.53 4.23 2.49
C VAL A 61 9.64 5.22 2.77
N GLU A 62 10.85 4.82 2.40
CA GLU A 62 12.02 5.68 2.37
C GLU A 62 12.31 6.07 0.92
N LEU A 63 12.32 7.38 0.67
CA LEU A 63 12.40 7.95 -0.67
C LEU A 63 13.64 8.83 -0.80
N VAL A 64 14.24 8.85 -1.98
CA VAL A 64 15.22 9.87 -2.36
C VAL A 64 14.49 11.15 -2.71
N TYR A 65 14.81 12.23 -1.99
CA TYR A 65 14.32 13.56 -2.31
C TYR A 65 15.09 14.14 -3.49
N ASP A 66 14.35 14.55 -4.54
CA ASP A 66 14.87 15.33 -5.65
C ASP A 66 13.88 16.47 -5.97
N PRO A 67 14.26 17.73 -5.73
CA PRO A 67 13.36 18.87 -5.92
C PRO A 67 12.92 19.06 -7.38
N ASP A 68 13.67 18.54 -8.35
CA ASP A 68 13.37 18.70 -9.78
C ASP A 68 12.48 17.58 -10.34
N ALA A 69 12.18 16.57 -9.51
CA ALA A 69 11.37 15.43 -9.92
C ALA A 69 9.87 15.74 -9.90
N THR A 70 9.18 15.36 -10.98
CA THR A 70 7.75 15.65 -11.19
C THR A 70 6.84 15.13 -10.07
N GLY A 71 7.15 13.97 -9.48
CA GLY A 71 6.37 13.39 -8.39
C GLY A 71 6.62 14.02 -7.00
N GLN A 72 7.67 14.83 -6.85
CA GLN A 72 8.10 15.36 -5.55
C GLN A 72 7.10 16.38 -4.96
N ALA A 73 6.43 17.14 -5.81
CA ALA A 73 5.44 18.14 -5.40
C ALA A 73 4.21 17.53 -4.69
N ALA A 74 3.92 16.24 -4.91
CA ALA A 74 2.82 15.55 -4.25
C ALA A 74 3.06 15.34 -2.74
N LEU A 75 4.33 15.30 -2.31
CA LEU A 75 4.71 15.09 -0.90
C LEU A 75 4.84 16.39 -0.10
N SER A 76 5.05 17.53 -0.78
CA SER A 76 5.24 18.84 -0.15
C SER A 76 3.94 19.64 0.00
N LYS A 77 2.84 19.19 -0.62
CA LYS A 77 1.53 19.82 -0.45
C LYS A 77 0.99 19.52 0.95
N THR A 78 1.22 20.44 1.89
CA THR A 78 0.57 20.48 3.19
C THR A 78 -0.95 20.39 3.00
N LEU A 79 -1.61 19.52 3.77
CA LEU A 79 -3.06 19.44 3.87
C LEU A 79 -3.66 20.78 4.29
#